data_AF-A0A939V020-F1
#
_entry.id   AF-A0A939V020-F1
#
_cell.length_a   1.000
_cell.length_b   1.000
_cell.length_c   1.000
_cell.angle_alpha   90.00
_cell.angle_beta   90.00
_cell.angle_gamma   90.00
#
_symmetry.space_group_name_H-M   'P 1'
#
loop_
_entity.id
_entity.type
_entity.pdbx_description
1 polymer ?
#
loop_
_entity_poly.entity_id
_entity_poly.type
_entity_poly.pdbx_seq_one_letter_code
_entity_poly.pdbx_strand_id
1 'polypeptide(L)'
;MAALFFTLACGGGDDDGRRLGEMIVGTWQRGWGEGDVIIEGDTELTPDNFTYDRFEFHGDGSYNGMVRKGTFVAYDINGFVIFEGNYQCDNHNLRLEPNGAEKMLAQVVSFTDDTIVLRYENEDYNVTVTIIVRKL
;
A
#
# COMPACT_ATOMS: atom_id res chain seq x y z
N MET A 1 -22.61 -29.24 -34.88
CA MET A 1 -23.03 -28.66 -33.58
C MET A 1 -21.84 -27.86 -33.06
N ALA A 2 -22.02 -26.57 -32.86
CA ALA A 2 -20.95 -25.57 -32.80
C ALA A 2 -20.12 -25.67 -31.51
N ALA A 3 -18.81 -25.44 -31.65
CA ALA A 3 -17.85 -25.31 -30.57
C ALA A 3 -18.14 -24.06 -29.73
N LEU A 4 -18.27 -24.24 -28.41
CA LEU A 4 -18.26 -23.16 -27.43
C LEU A 4 -16.83 -22.62 -27.34
N PHE A 5 -16.60 -21.47 -27.97
CA PHE A 5 -15.44 -20.63 -27.71
C PHE A 5 -15.61 -20.00 -26.33
N PHE A 6 -14.83 -20.47 -25.35
CA PHE A 6 -14.54 -19.70 -24.14
C PHE A 6 -13.60 -18.56 -24.54
N THR A 7 -14.15 -17.38 -24.82
CA THR A 7 -13.38 -16.15 -24.77
C THR A 7 -13.06 -15.89 -23.31
N LEU A 8 -11.86 -16.29 -22.88
CA LEU A 8 -11.19 -15.65 -21.76
C LEU A 8 -11.11 -14.17 -22.13
N ALA A 9 -11.98 -13.37 -21.54
CA ALA A 9 -11.83 -11.94 -21.54
C ALA A 9 -10.45 -11.66 -20.93
N CYS A 10 -9.51 -11.18 -21.76
CA CYS A 10 -8.41 -10.37 -21.26
C CYS A 10 -9.04 -9.27 -20.40
N GLY A 11 -8.87 -9.37 -19.09
CA GLY A 11 -9.19 -8.27 -18.17
C GLY A 11 -8.27 -7.11 -18.53
N GLY A 12 -8.74 -6.27 -19.45
CA GLY A 12 -8.24 -4.93 -19.63
C GLY A 12 -8.67 -4.11 -18.42
N GLY A 13 -7.72 -3.83 -17.56
CA GLY A 13 -7.77 -2.95 -16.41
C GLY A 13 -6.34 -3.01 -15.89
N ASP A 14 -5.54 -1.98 -16.00
CA ASP A 14 -5.73 -0.76 -15.24
C ASP A 14 -4.73 0.27 -15.79
N ASP A 15 -5.13 1.01 -16.81
CA ASP A 15 -4.35 2.16 -17.27
C ASP A 15 -5.35 3.29 -17.54
N ASP A 16 -5.99 3.75 -16.47
CA ASP A 16 -6.70 5.04 -16.43
C ASP A 16 -5.73 6.22 -16.68
N GLY A 17 -4.49 5.98 -17.12
CA GLY A 17 -3.39 6.92 -17.27
C GLY A 17 -2.80 7.41 -15.95
N ARG A 18 -3.47 7.12 -14.83
CA ARG A 18 -3.07 7.54 -13.48
C ARG A 18 -1.87 6.75 -13.00
N ARG A 19 -0.98 7.44 -12.29
CA ARG A 19 0.27 6.87 -11.80
C ARG A 19 0.40 7.11 -10.31
N LEU A 20 0.56 6.04 -9.53
CA LEU A 20 0.74 6.15 -8.08
C LEU A 20 1.93 7.07 -7.77
N GLY A 21 3.00 6.95 -8.56
CA GLY A 21 4.17 7.82 -8.48
C GLY A 21 3.89 9.30 -8.74
N GLU A 22 2.73 9.75 -9.21
CA GLU A 22 2.42 11.19 -9.32
C GLU A 22 1.78 11.74 -8.04
N MET A 23 1.04 10.90 -7.32
CA MET A 23 0.15 11.33 -6.23
C MET A 23 0.60 10.89 -4.84
N ILE A 24 1.47 9.88 -4.72
CA ILE A 24 1.86 9.27 -3.42
C ILE A 24 2.56 10.25 -2.47
N VAL A 25 3.24 11.27 -2.99
CA VAL A 25 3.90 12.30 -2.16
C VAL A 25 2.84 13.07 -1.38
N GLY A 26 3.00 13.12 -0.06
CA GLY A 26 2.04 13.72 0.86
C GLY A 26 1.85 12.88 2.12
N THR A 27 0.84 13.25 2.90
CA THR A 27 0.49 12.60 4.15
C THR A 27 -0.74 11.71 3.96
N TRP A 28 -0.66 10.50 4.49
CA TRP A 28 -1.68 9.46 4.36
C TRP A 28 -2.01 8.87 5.72
N GLN A 29 -3.29 8.71 5.99
CA GLN A 29 -3.85 8.20 7.23
C GLN A 29 -4.47 6.84 6.98
N ARG A 30 -4.12 5.85 7.79
CA ARG A 30 -4.81 4.56 7.81
C ARG A 30 -6.27 4.76 8.17
N GLY A 31 -7.15 4.05 7.48
CA GLY A 31 -8.53 3.92 7.89
C GLY A 31 -8.71 3.20 9.24
N TRP A 32 -9.75 3.60 9.96
CA TRP A 32 -10.16 3.04 11.25
C TRP A 32 -11.62 2.56 11.23
N GLY A 33 -12.29 2.70 10.09
CA GLY A 33 -13.65 2.20 9.92
C GLY A 33 -13.69 0.69 9.73
N GLU A 34 -14.89 0.12 9.88
CA GLU A 34 -15.14 -1.27 9.52
C GLU A 34 -14.79 -1.50 8.04
N GLY A 35 -13.97 -2.53 7.78
CA GLY A 35 -13.51 -2.86 6.42
C GLY A 35 -12.29 -2.09 5.92
N ASP A 36 -11.76 -1.13 6.68
CA ASP A 36 -10.53 -0.40 6.30
C ASP A 36 -9.25 -1.21 6.50
N VAL A 37 -9.30 -2.19 7.42
CA VAL A 37 -8.24 -3.15 7.66
C VAL A 37 -8.87 -4.54 7.64
N ILE A 38 -8.41 -5.38 6.73
CA ILE A 38 -8.85 -6.76 6.57
C ILE A 38 -7.64 -7.65 6.81
N ILE A 39 -7.76 -8.60 7.74
CA ILE A 39 -6.72 -9.57 8.07
C ILE A 39 -7.24 -10.93 7.65
N GLU A 40 -6.57 -11.55 6.68
CA GLU A 40 -6.91 -12.86 6.14
C GLU A 40 -5.91 -13.89 6.64
N GLY A 41 -6.39 -14.90 7.36
CA GLY A 41 -5.59 -15.97 7.93
C GLY A 41 -6.20 -16.48 9.24
N ASP A 42 -5.66 -17.57 9.78
CA ASP A 42 -6.08 -18.11 11.07
C ASP A 42 -5.30 -17.40 12.19
N THR A 43 -5.88 -16.34 12.75
CA THR A 43 -5.22 -15.48 13.74
C THR A 43 -6.22 -14.83 14.69
N GLU A 44 -5.76 -14.51 15.90
CA GLU A 44 -6.50 -13.67 16.85
C GLU A 44 -6.20 -12.17 16.67
N LEU A 45 -5.35 -11.80 15.69
CA LEU A 45 -5.04 -10.41 15.41
C LEU A 45 -6.28 -9.64 14.94
N THR A 46 -6.37 -8.42 15.42
CA THR A 46 -7.36 -7.41 15.08
C THR A 46 -6.66 -6.19 14.48
N PRO A 47 -7.37 -5.28 13.78
CA PRO A 47 -6.79 -4.04 13.25
C PRO A 47 -6.03 -3.20 14.27
N ASP A 48 -6.41 -3.26 15.55
CA ASP A 48 -5.77 -2.52 16.63
C ASP A 48 -4.39 -3.09 17.00
N ASN A 49 -4.08 -4.31 16.59
CA ASN A 49 -2.74 -4.89 16.78
C ASN A 49 -1.71 -4.28 15.82
N PHE A 50 -2.14 -3.61 14.75
CA PHE A 50 -1.26 -2.91 13.82
C PHE A 50 -1.16 -1.45 14.26
N THR A 51 0.03 -1.02 14.66
CA THR A 51 0.24 0.31 15.24
C THR A 51 0.33 1.42 14.20
N TYR A 52 0.54 1.09 12.92
CA TYR A 52 0.62 2.06 11.83
C TYR A 52 -0.65 2.90 11.75
N ASP A 53 -0.49 4.22 11.84
CA ASP A 53 -1.58 5.17 11.79
C ASP A 53 -1.40 6.16 10.63
N ARG A 54 -0.21 6.75 10.50
CA ARG A 54 0.07 7.77 9.48
C ARG A 54 1.37 7.49 8.73
N PHE A 55 1.39 7.81 7.45
CA PHE A 55 2.55 7.74 6.58
C PHE A 55 2.77 9.10 5.91
N GLU A 56 4.01 9.58 5.91
CA GLU A 56 4.42 10.78 5.19
C GLU A 56 5.45 10.39 4.14
N PHE A 57 5.13 10.61 2.86
CA PHE A 57 6.01 10.30 1.74
C PHE A 57 6.56 11.59 1.13
N HIS A 58 7.88 11.67 1.02
CA HIS A 58 8.58 12.80 0.42
C HIS A 58 9.27 12.35 -0.87
N GLY A 59 9.14 13.12 -1.96
CA GLY A 59 9.90 12.85 -3.17
C GLY A 59 11.36 13.29 -3.04
N ASP A 60 12.29 12.48 -3.55
CA ASP A 60 13.72 12.83 -3.65
C ASP A 60 14.11 13.46 -5.01
N GLY A 61 13.13 13.66 -5.89
CA GLY A 61 13.33 14.10 -7.28
C GLY A 61 13.49 12.95 -8.28
N SER A 62 13.57 11.70 -7.82
CA SER A 62 13.66 10.50 -8.64
C SER A 62 12.26 10.01 -9.03
N TYR A 63 11.72 10.54 -10.12
CA TYR A 63 10.53 10.00 -10.76
C TYR A 63 10.72 9.95 -12.28
N ASN A 64 10.64 8.75 -12.87
CA ASN A 64 10.86 8.54 -14.31
C ASN A 64 9.56 8.34 -15.10
N GLY A 65 8.42 8.69 -14.51
CA GLY A 65 7.11 8.38 -15.04
C GLY A 65 6.59 7.01 -14.58
N MET A 66 7.40 5.99 -14.32
CA MET A 66 6.89 4.66 -13.93
C MET A 66 7.13 4.36 -12.46
N VAL A 67 8.34 4.69 -11.99
CA VAL A 67 8.80 4.41 -10.64
C VAL A 67 9.15 5.72 -9.96
N ARG A 68 8.60 5.94 -8.76
CA ARG A 68 9.03 7.01 -7.85
C ARG A 68 9.87 6.43 -6.73
N LYS A 69 10.86 7.20 -6.29
CA LYS A 69 11.59 6.97 -5.04
C LYS A 69 11.49 8.18 -4.14
N GLY A 70 11.88 7.99 -2.89
CA GLY A 70 11.90 9.04 -1.90
C GLY A 70 12.14 8.52 -0.50
N THR A 71 11.85 9.36 0.49
CA THR A 71 11.87 8.98 1.90
C THR A 71 10.46 8.91 2.45
N PHE A 72 10.28 8.12 3.50
CA PHE A 72 9.02 8.07 4.23
C PHE A 72 9.24 8.12 5.74
N VAL A 73 8.21 8.58 6.44
CA VAL A 73 8.08 8.48 7.90
C VAL A 73 6.73 7.83 8.21
N ALA A 74 6.72 6.87 9.11
CA ALA A 74 5.50 6.24 9.61
C ALA A 74 5.32 6.53 11.10
N TYR A 75 4.08 6.77 11.51
CA TYR A 75 3.69 7.12 12.87
C TYR A 75 2.70 6.12 13.44
N ASP A 76 2.72 5.97 14.77
CA ASP A 76 1.70 5.25 15.52
C ASP A 76 0.47 6.12 15.83
N ILE A 77 -0.54 5.49 16.45
CA ILE A 77 -1.79 6.14 16.88
C ILE A 77 -1.63 7.29 17.88
N ASN A 78 -0.48 7.38 18.54
CA ASN A 78 -0.17 8.44 19.50
C ASN A 78 0.63 9.57 18.83
N GLY A 79 0.95 9.43 17.53
CA GLY A 79 1.77 10.37 16.78
C GLY A 79 3.27 10.19 16.99
N PHE A 80 3.73 9.08 17.58
CA PHE A 80 5.14 8.77 17.68
C PHE A 80 5.67 8.16 16.38
N VAL A 81 6.87 8.55 15.98
CA VAL A 81 7.57 7.95 14.84
C VAL A 81 7.91 6.50 15.17
N ILE A 82 7.47 5.57 14.31
CA ILE A 82 7.80 4.14 14.42
C ILE A 82 8.82 3.70 13.38
N PHE A 83 8.79 4.30 12.18
CA PHE A 83 9.76 4.02 11.12
C PHE A 83 10.09 5.27 10.32
N GLU A 84 11.34 5.34 9.88
CA GLU A 84 11.83 6.31 8.90
C GLU A 84 12.71 5.55 7.91
N GLY A 85 12.67 5.90 6.63
CA GLY A 85 13.48 5.19 5.65
C GLY A 85 13.25 5.66 4.22
N ASN A 86 13.66 4.80 3.28
CA ASN A 86 13.44 5.03 1.85
C ASN A 86 12.21 4.26 1.37
N TYR A 87 11.55 4.76 0.33
CA TYR A 87 10.54 4.00 -0.39
C TYR A 87 10.82 3.99 -1.90
N GLN A 88 10.25 3.00 -2.54
CA GLN A 88 10.10 2.94 -3.99
C GLN A 88 8.67 2.48 -4.31
N CYS A 89 8.02 3.12 -5.26
CA CYS A 89 6.70 2.69 -5.71
C CYS A 89 6.53 2.72 -7.23
N ASP A 90 5.66 1.84 -7.70
CA ASP A 90 5.05 1.84 -9.03
C ASP A 90 3.53 1.63 -8.89
N ASN A 91 2.79 1.41 -9.98
CA ASN A 91 1.34 1.24 -9.92
C ASN A 91 0.88 -0.04 -9.21
N HIS A 92 1.76 -1.01 -9.00
CA HIS A 92 1.43 -2.33 -8.46
C HIS A 92 2.14 -2.64 -7.15
N ASN A 93 3.21 -1.90 -6.82
CA ASN A 93 4.04 -2.20 -5.66
C ASN A 93 4.44 -0.93 -4.91
N LEU A 94 4.42 -1.04 -3.58
CA LEU A 94 5.05 -0.11 -2.66
C LEU A 94 6.05 -0.88 -1.82
N ARG A 95 7.33 -0.53 -1.96
CA ARG A 95 8.42 -1.07 -1.16
C ARG A 95 8.87 -0.03 -0.15
N LEU A 96 8.86 -0.39 1.12
CA LEU A 96 9.37 0.41 2.22
C LEU A 96 10.68 -0.22 2.74
N GLU A 97 11.70 0.61 2.92
CA GLU A 97 12.99 0.22 3.48
C GLU A 97 13.28 1.07 4.72
N PRO A 98 12.72 0.70 5.89
CA PRO A 98 12.99 1.39 7.14
C PRO A 98 14.47 1.30 7.54
N ASN A 99 14.96 2.34 8.22
CA ASN A 99 16.29 2.37 8.80
C ASN A 99 16.36 1.43 10.01
N GLY A 100 17.08 0.31 9.87
CA GLY A 100 17.30 -0.63 10.97
C GLY A 100 16.15 -1.61 11.24
N ALA A 101 15.19 -1.71 10.32
CA ALA A 101 14.15 -2.75 10.35
C ALA A 101 14.10 -3.51 9.01
N GLU A 102 13.29 -4.57 8.99
CA GLU A 102 13.08 -5.37 7.78
C GLU A 102 12.34 -4.57 6.69
N LYS A 103 12.63 -4.93 5.43
CA LYS A 103 11.99 -4.32 4.27
C LYS A 103 10.57 -4.85 4.14
N MET A 104 9.62 -3.96 3.87
CA MET A 104 8.23 -4.33 3.63
C MET A 104 7.91 -4.17 2.15
N LEU A 105 7.29 -5.19 1.56
CA LEU A 105 6.73 -5.13 0.22
C LEU A 105 5.22 -5.25 0.32
N ALA A 106 4.52 -4.19 -0.10
CA ALA A 106 3.08 -4.19 -0.26
C ALA A 106 2.72 -4.17 -1.74
N GLN A 107 1.73 -4.97 -2.11
CA GLN A 107 1.00 -4.84 -3.35
C GLN A 107 0.07 -3.63 -3.27
N VAL A 108 0.08 -2.80 -4.31
CA VAL A 108 -0.91 -1.76 -4.55
C VAL A 108 -2.08 -2.42 -5.27
N VAL A 109 -3.20 -2.58 -4.57
CA VAL A 109 -4.40 -3.24 -5.11
C VAL A 109 -5.20 -2.28 -5.96
N SER A 110 -5.34 -1.04 -5.52
CA SER A 110 -5.97 0.06 -6.24
C SER A 110 -5.59 1.40 -5.61
N PHE A 111 -5.75 2.49 -6.35
CA PHE A 111 -5.55 3.84 -5.83
C PHE A 111 -6.42 4.88 -6.55
N THR A 112 -6.69 5.97 -5.85
CA THR A 112 -7.30 7.22 -6.34
C THR A 112 -6.48 8.39 -5.80
N ASP A 113 -6.84 9.62 -6.16
CA ASP A 113 -6.13 10.81 -5.66
C ASP A 113 -6.16 10.94 -4.13
N ASP A 114 -7.16 10.31 -3.49
CA ASP A 114 -7.44 10.41 -2.05
C ASP A 114 -7.28 9.08 -1.31
N THR A 115 -7.13 7.95 -2.00
CA THR A 115 -7.07 6.63 -1.36
C THR A 115 -6.05 5.70 -2.00
N ILE A 116 -5.40 4.86 -1.20
CA ILE A 116 -4.57 3.75 -1.67
C ILE A 116 -4.97 2.50 -0.90
N VAL A 117 -5.23 1.40 -1.61
CA VAL A 117 -5.47 0.09 -1.02
C VAL A 117 -4.19 -0.72 -1.15
N LEU A 118 -3.59 -1.05 -0.01
CA LEU A 118 -2.34 -1.79 0.09
C LEU A 118 -2.61 -3.18 0.66
N ARG A 119 -1.93 -4.18 0.12
CA ARG A 119 -1.96 -5.56 0.63
C ARG A 119 -0.54 -6.04 0.86
N TYR A 120 -0.26 -6.62 2.02
CA TYR A 120 1.04 -7.22 2.30
C TYR A 120 0.90 -8.49 3.14
N GLU A 121 1.89 -9.37 3.03
CA GLU A 121 1.99 -10.55 3.88
C GLU A 121 2.74 -10.17 5.16
N ASN A 122 2.18 -10.53 6.31
CA ASN A 122 2.87 -10.47 7.58
C ASN A 122 3.37 -11.87 7.90
N GLU A 123 4.67 -12.09 7.68
CA GLU A 123 5.32 -13.39 7.84
C GLU A 123 5.33 -13.87 9.30
N ASP A 124 5.48 -12.96 10.27
CA ASP A 124 5.51 -13.28 11.70
C ASP A 124 4.24 -14.01 12.17
N TYR A 125 3.11 -13.69 11.54
CA TYR A 125 1.80 -14.24 11.89
C TYR A 125 1.19 -15.08 10.77
N ASN A 126 1.86 -15.23 9.62
CA ASN A 126 1.39 -15.95 8.44
C ASN A 126 -0.02 -15.50 8.00
N VAL A 127 -0.23 -14.18 7.92
CA VAL A 127 -1.50 -13.55 7.53
C VAL A 127 -1.30 -12.58 6.37
N THR A 128 -2.34 -12.38 5.57
CA THR A 128 -2.39 -11.32 4.57
C THR A 128 -3.18 -10.15 5.14
N VAL A 129 -2.59 -8.97 5.14
CA VAL A 129 -3.21 -7.74 5.64
C VAL A 129 -3.51 -6.83 4.46
N THR A 130 -4.77 -6.42 4.32
CA THR A 130 -5.17 -5.36 3.39
C THR A 130 -5.55 -4.12 4.19
N ILE A 131 -4.94 -2.98 3.88
CA ILE A 131 -5.22 -1.69 4.52
C ILE A 131 -5.64 -0.64 3.49
N ILE A 132 -6.56 0.23 3.88
CA ILE A 132 -6.90 1.43 3.13
C ILE A 132 -6.22 2.62 3.81
N VAL A 133 -5.41 3.36 3.07
CA VAL A 133 -4.85 4.65 3.51
C VAL A 133 -5.48 5.79 2.71
N ARG A 134 -5.73 6.92 3.37
CA ARG A 134 -6.45 8.07 2.84
C ARG A 134 -5.60 9.32 2.95
N LYS A 135 -5.63 10.18 1.94
CA LYS A 135 -4.87 11.43 1.95
C LYS A 135 -5.41 12.40 3.02
N LEU A 136 -4.51 13.11 3.70
CA LEU A 136 -4.84 14.19 4.65
C LEU A 136 -4.79 15.59 4.00
#